data_AF-A0A1N7H981-F1
#
_entry.id   AF-A0A1N7H981-F1
#
_cell.length_a   1.000
_cell.length_b   1.000
_cell.length_c   1.000
_cell.angle_alpha   90.00
_cell.angle_beta   90.00
_cell.angle_gamma   90.00
#
_symmetry.space_group_name_H-M   'P 1'
#
loop_
_entity.id
_entity.type
_entity.pdbx_description
1 polymer ?
#
loop_
_entity_poly.entity_id
_entity_poly.type
_entity_poly.pdbx_seq_one_letter_code
_entity_poly.pdbx_strand_id
1 'polypeptide(L)'
;MVVAGAVTSGALVGIVNVVAVVLFAVALCWRLERLRRGEGGLQSWAMTVAIAALTISFVVTSRSVSAWVDTNLFAGLARIAYYCLLSIGVAALVITFFFFRDSTDETQRRKIGAEAVPLVVAVIGLNVAMFATPVSIRSSNISEFTTRDLGFALFFVISGCYLVYGLFASVNSIRRYLLLADGYLRISLALTFCGLIVMALGTVVQTAFVIGSFTSWWTLPVFVPAATTLEIIGLAIFFLGLCFPMLHSMRVAARDRVRDRRRMRELTPLWELLTADFPALVLPDFRGNQSAQLRRRVVEIRDALVRISPYLPADFDDLSPQVQLGALDIALHQHRAATAGPGAARPVLAAEGPGIEGDAAPLLRLSRVVAERRARGENPVDGSDTGRHRAASDPSTSATASAGPSAARRPSGSSRR
;
A
#
# COMPACT_ATOMS: atom_id res chain seq x y z
N MET A 1 32.79 -8.75 31.22
CA MET A 1 31.61 -7.92 30.91
C MET A 1 31.60 -7.37 29.47
N VAL A 2 32.76 -7.07 28.86
CA VAL A 2 32.86 -6.60 27.45
C VAL A 2 32.51 -7.69 26.41
N VAL A 3 32.78 -8.97 26.71
CA VAL A 3 32.53 -10.09 25.78
C VAL A 3 31.03 -10.39 25.61
N ALA A 4 30.20 -10.18 26.64
CA ALA A 4 28.74 -10.35 26.55
C ALA A 4 28.07 -9.24 25.71
N GLY A 5 28.63 -8.03 25.70
CA GLY A 5 28.21 -6.92 24.83
C GLY A 5 28.57 -7.13 23.36
N ALA A 6 29.71 -7.76 23.06
CA ALA A 6 30.14 -8.09 21.69
C ALA A 6 29.30 -9.20 21.04
N VAL A 7 28.88 -10.20 21.81
CA VAL A 7 28.03 -11.31 21.31
C VAL A 7 26.59 -10.84 21.06
N THR A 8 26.05 -10.00 21.95
CA THR A 8 24.70 -9.42 21.77
C THR A 8 24.66 -8.42 20.62
N SER A 9 25.69 -7.59 20.46
CA SER A 9 25.80 -6.68 19.31
C SER A 9 26.00 -7.42 17.98
N GLY A 10 26.79 -8.50 17.95
CA GLY A 10 26.93 -9.34 16.75
C GLY A 10 25.64 -10.06 16.33
N ALA A 11 24.90 -10.63 17.30
CA ALA A 11 23.61 -11.26 17.04
C ALA A 11 22.54 -10.26 16.60
N LEU A 12 22.52 -9.08 17.22
CA LEU A 12 21.58 -8.00 16.87
C LEU A 12 21.88 -7.42 15.49
N VAL A 13 23.15 -7.22 15.14
CA VAL A 13 23.58 -6.84 13.78
C VAL A 13 23.19 -7.92 12.77
N GLY A 14 23.34 -9.21 13.12
CA GLY A 14 22.92 -10.33 12.28
C GLY A 14 21.41 -10.34 12.03
N ILE A 15 20.60 -10.17 13.08
CA ILE A 15 19.13 -10.11 12.98
C ILE A 15 18.70 -8.89 12.17
N VAL A 16 19.29 -7.71 12.43
CA VAL A 16 18.99 -6.49 11.68
C VAL A 16 19.33 -6.67 10.20
N ASN A 17 20.45 -7.31 9.88
CA ASN A 17 20.84 -7.56 8.50
C ASN A 17 19.90 -8.56 7.81
N VAL A 18 19.49 -9.64 8.49
CA VAL A 18 18.52 -10.61 7.95
C VAL A 18 17.15 -9.95 7.75
N VAL A 19 16.67 -9.18 8.72
CA VAL A 19 15.40 -8.45 8.61
C VAL A 19 15.46 -7.44 7.48
N ALA A 20 16.57 -6.71 7.34
CA ALA A 20 16.80 -5.81 6.22
C ALA A 20 16.71 -6.57 4.90
N VAL A 21 17.48 -7.66 4.72
CA VAL A 21 17.48 -8.48 3.49
C VAL A 21 16.09 -9.03 3.15
N VAL A 22 15.33 -9.49 4.15
CA VAL A 22 13.96 -9.98 3.92
C VAL A 22 13.04 -8.83 3.48
N LEU A 23 13.10 -7.68 4.17
CA LEU A 23 12.33 -6.50 3.78
C LEU A 23 12.70 -6.02 2.37
N PHE A 24 13.98 -6.09 2.01
CA PHE A 24 14.47 -5.78 0.67
C PHE A 24 13.95 -6.73 -0.39
N ALA A 25 14.03 -8.05 -0.15
CA ALA A 25 13.55 -9.03 -1.10
C ALA A 25 12.04 -8.86 -1.32
N VAL A 26 11.27 -8.61 -0.26
CA VAL A 26 9.83 -8.35 -0.36
C VAL A 26 9.55 -7.04 -1.10
N ALA A 27 10.26 -5.96 -0.79
CA ALA A 27 10.11 -4.67 -1.47
C ALA A 27 10.48 -4.77 -2.96
N LEU A 28 11.57 -5.48 -3.28
CA LEU A 28 12.03 -5.70 -4.64
C LEU A 28 11.03 -6.55 -5.42
N CYS A 29 10.59 -7.70 -4.88
CA CYS A 29 9.60 -8.58 -5.51
C CYS A 29 8.28 -7.84 -5.79
N TRP A 30 7.78 -7.07 -4.82
CA TRP A 30 6.56 -6.28 -4.99
C TRP A 30 6.72 -5.20 -6.06
N ARG A 31 7.86 -4.53 -6.10
CA ARG A 31 8.13 -3.49 -7.08
C ARG A 31 8.34 -4.07 -8.48
N LEU A 32 9.00 -5.22 -8.59
CA LEU A 32 9.16 -5.97 -9.84
C LEU A 32 7.80 -6.41 -10.39
N GLU A 33 6.92 -6.87 -9.51
CA GLU A 33 5.55 -7.24 -9.87
C GLU A 33 4.77 -6.03 -10.41
N ARG A 34 4.92 -4.86 -9.77
CA ARG A 34 4.28 -3.62 -10.22
C ARG A 34 4.81 -3.13 -11.57
N LEU A 35 6.12 -3.28 -11.80
CA LEU A 35 6.75 -2.96 -13.07
C LEU A 35 6.27 -3.90 -14.19
N ARG A 36 6.14 -5.20 -13.88
CA ARG A 36 5.63 -6.21 -14.81
C ARG A 36 4.17 -5.98 -15.20
N ARG A 37 3.36 -5.36 -14.32
CA ARG A 37 1.97 -4.98 -14.61
C ARG A 37 1.83 -3.76 -15.52
N GLY A 38 2.95 -3.21 -16.04
CA GLY A 38 2.93 -2.16 -17.06
C GLY A 38 2.69 -0.74 -16.53
N GLU A 39 2.70 -0.53 -15.21
CA GLU A 39 2.42 0.77 -14.59
C GLU A 39 3.63 1.74 -14.58
N GLY A 40 4.59 1.62 -15.50
CA GLY A 40 5.93 2.21 -15.29
C GLY A 40 6.58 2.91 -16.47
N GLY A 41 6.73 4.25 -16.39
CA GLY A 41 7.69 5.02 -17.18
C GLY A 41 9.15 4.81 -16.71
N LEU A 42 10.12 5.48 -17.34
CA LEU A 42 11.56 5.30 -17.06
C LEU A 42 11.95 5.50 -15.58
N GLN A 43 11.19 6.34 -14.85
CA GLN A 43 11.40 6.58 -13.42
C GLN A 43 11.14 5.35 -12.53
N SER A 44 10.13 4.52 -12.85
CA SER A 44 9.87 3.31 -12.06
C SER A 44 10.99 2.30 -12.23
N TRP A 45 11.58 2.22 -13.43
CA TRP A 45 12.78 1.43 -13.73
C TRP A 45 13.99 1.91 -12.93
N ALA A 46 14.32 3.21 -12.98
CA ALA A 46 15.45 3.78 -12.25
C ALA A 46 15.36 3.52 -10.74
N MET A 47 14.18 3.69 -10.15
CA MET A 47 13.99 3.44 -8.72
C MET A 47 14.06 1.95 -8.38
N THR A 48 13.67 1.06 -9.30
CA THR A 48 13.81 -0.39 -9.13
C THR A 48 15.27 -0.80 -9.19
N VAL A 49 16.04 -0.23 -10.14
CA VAL A 49 17.49 -0.42 -10.23
C VAL A 49 18.19 0.07 -8.97
N ALA A 50 17.81 1.24 -8.44
CA ALA A 50 18.36 1.76 -7.19
C ALA A 50 18.15 0.79 -6.02
N ILE A 51 16.91 0.32 -5.83
CA ILE A 51 16.57 -0.62 -4.75
C ILE A 51 17.27 -1.96 -4.96
N ALA A 52 17.30 -2.48 -6.19
CA ALA A 52 17.96 -3.74 -6.52
C ALA A 52 19.46 -3.65 -6.24
N ALA A 53 20.13 -2.60 -6.71
CA ALA A 53 21.56 -2.40 -6.51
C ALA A 53 21.92 -2.29 -5.03
N LEU A 54 21.15 -1.50 -4.26
CA LEU A 54 21.34 -1.41 -2.81
C LEU A 54 21.07 -2.74 -2.10
N THR A 55 20.03 -3.47 -2.50
CA THR A 55 19.71 -4.79 -1.94
C THR A 55 20.86 -5.77 -2.18
N ILE A 56 21.33 -5.86 -3.42
CA ILE A 56 22.39 -6.80 -3.79
C ILE A 56 23.71 -6.37 -3.14
N SER A 57 23.99 -5.07 -2.96
CA SER A 57 25.19 -4.64 -2.23
C SER A 57 25.20 -5.20 -0.80
N PHE A 58 24.06 -5.22 -0.10
CA PHE A 58 23.97 -5.85 1.22
C PHE A 58 24.21 -7.35 1.20
N VAL A 59 23.66 -8.05 0.20
CA VAL A 59 23.85 -9.50 0.06
C VAL A 59 25.34 -9.81 -0.13
N VAL A 60 26.03 -9.01 -0.93
CA VAL A 60 27.48 -9.13 -1.16
C VAL A 60 28.29 -8.88 0.12
N THR A 61 27.84 -8.00 1.02
CA THR A 61 28.51 -7.75 2.31
C THR A 61 28.34 -8.89 3.32
N SER A 62 27.43 -9.84 3.09
CA SER A 62 27.27 -11.01 3.97
C SER A 62 28.57 -11.82 4.03
N ARG A 63 29.03 -12.17 5.25
CA ARG A 63 30.31 -12.89 5.45
C ARG A 63 30.42 -14.14 4.59
N SER A 64 29.34 -14.93 4.50
CA SER A 64 29.32 -16.17 3.72
C SER A 64 29.45 -15.91 2.22
N VAL A 65 28.77 -14.88 1.71
CA VAL A 65 28.79 -14.52 0.28
C VAL A 65 30.13 -13.89 -0.07
N SER A 66 30.62 -12.93 0.71
CA SER A 66 31.92 -12.29 0.50
C SER A 66 33.06 -13.32 0.51
N ALA A 67 33.09 -14.22 1.50
CA ALA A 67 34.11 -15.26 1.57
C ALA A 67 34.07 -16.21 0.36
N TRP A 68 32.86 -16.60 -0.07
CA TRP A 68 32.71 -17.44 -1.25
C TRP A 68 33.17 -16.73 -2.53
N VAL A 69 32.77 -15.47 -2.72
CA VAL A 69 33.17 -14.65 -3.88
C VAL A 69 34.69 -14.44 -3.92
N ASP A 70 35.28 -14.04 -2.79
CA ASP A 70 36.72 -13.75 -2.73
C ASP A 70 37.58 -15.01 -2.89
N THR A 71 37.07 -16.18 -2.50
CA THR A 71 37.79 -17.47 -2.63
C THR A 71 37.66 -18.07 -4.04
N ASN A 72 36.49 -17.98 -4.68
CA ASN A 72 36.23 -18.66 -5.95
C ASN A 72 36.56 -17.82 -7.19
N LEU A 73 36.54 -16.49 -7.07
CA LEU A 73 36.76 -15.58 -8.21
C LEU A 73 38.09 -14.85 -8.09
N PHE A 74 38.19 -13.91 -7.15
CA PHE A 74 39.39 -13.13 -6.92
C PHE A 74 39.34 -12.40 -5.58
N ALA A 75 40.48 -12.36 -4.87
CA ALA A 75 40.59 -11.72 -3.57
C ALA A 75 40.27 -10.21 -3.64
N GLY A 76 39.17 -9.80 -3.00
CA GLY A 76 38.71 -8.42 -2.92
C GLY A 76 37.62 -8.06 -3.94
N LEU A 77 37.17 -9.01 -4.77
CA LEU A 77 36.05 -8.80 -5.69
C LEU A 77 34.76 -8.44 -4.95
N ALA A 78 34.51 -9.03 -3.78
CA ALA A 78 33.32 -8.72 -2.99
C ALA A 78 33.27 -7.23 -2.60
N ARG A 79 34.43 -6.64 -2.31
CA ARG A 79 34.56 -5.22 -1.98
C ARG A 79 34.31 -4.32 -3.19
N ILE A 80 34.90 -4.65 -4.35
CA ILE A 80 34.64 -3.91 -5.60
C ILE A 80 33.15 -3.97 -5.92
N ALA A 81 32.56 -5.16 -5.86
CA ALA A 81 31.14 -5.37 -6.13
C ALA A 81 30.29 -4.52 -5.19
N TYR A 82 30.54 -4.54 -3.88
CA TYR A 82 29.83 -3.72 -2.90
C TYR A 82 29.82 -2.23 -3.28
N TYR A 83 30.99 -1.62 -3.49
CA TYR A 83 31.09 -0.19 -3.79
C TYR A 83 30.59 0.19 -5.19
N CYS A 84 30.75 -0.69 -6.19
CA CYS A 84 30.18 -0.48 -7.52
C CYS A 84 28.66 -0.50 -7.47
N LEU A 85 28.06 -1.49 -6.80
CA LEU A 85 26.61 -1.60 -6.66
C LEU A 85 26.04 -0.42 -5.87
N LEU A 86 26.72 -0.01 -4.81
CA LEU A 86 26.29 1.14 -4.02
C LEU A 86 26.39 2.43 -4.86
N SER A 87 27.44 2.59 -5.66
CA SER A 87 27.59 3.72 -6.58
C SER A 87 26.50 3.76 -7.66
N ILE A 88 26.19 2.60 -8.25
CA ILE A 88 25.08 2.43 -9.22
C ILE A 88 23.75 2.75 -8.55
N GLY A 89 23.54 2.28 -7.31
CA GLY A 89 22.32 2.54 -6.54
C GLY A 89 22.10 4.02 -6.31
N VAL A 90 23.14 4.74 -5.87
CA VAL A 90 23.10 6.20 -5.68
C VAL A 90 22.89 6.93 -7.00
N ALA A 91 23.57 6.54 -8.09
CA ALA A 91 23.34 7.13 -9.41
C ALA A 91 21.88 6.97 -9.85
N ALA A 92 21.32 5.78 -9.67
CA ALA A 92 19.95 5.48 -10.01
C ALA A 92 18.95 6.28 -9.15
N LEU A 93 19.26 6.56 -7.87
CA LEU A 93 18.47 7.48 -7.03
C LEU A 93 18.50 8.92 -7.59
N VAL A 94 19.69 9.43 -7.89
CA VAL A 94 19.87 10.76 -8.49
C VAL A 94 19.02 10.87 -9.76
N ILE A 95 19.17 9.90 -10.68
CA ILE A 95 18.38 9.80 -11.91
C ILE A 95 16.87 9.77 -11.61
N THR A 96 16.42 8.97 -10.65
CA THR A 96 15.00 8.86 -10.28
C THR A 96 14.42 10.22 -9.85
N PHE A 97 15.15 10.98 -9.04
CA PHE A 97 14.68 12.28 -8.56
C PHE A 97 14.76 13.38 -9.63
N PHE A 98 15.68 13.27 -10.60
CA PHE A 98 15.76 14.15 -11.76
C PHE A 98 14.66 13.87 -12.80
N PHE A 99 14.32 12.61 -13.09
CA PHE A 99 13.27 12.29 -14.06
C PHE A 99 11.85 12.62 -13.57
N PHE A 100 11.64 12.67 -12.26
CA PHE A 100 10.37 13.15 -11.69
C PHE A 100 10.15 14.66 -11.89
N ARG A 101 11.19 15.41 -12.27
CA ARG A 101 11.21 16.89 -12.24
C ARG A 101 10.56 17.55 -13.46
N ASP A 102 10.51 16.89 -14.62
CA ASP A 102 9.68 17.26 -15.78
C ASP A 102 10.02 16.33 -16.97
N SER A 103 9.01 15.80 -17.65
CA SER A 103 9.19 14.82 -18.74
C SER A 103 9.38 15.44 -20.13
N THR A 104 9.32 16.76 -20.24
CA THR A 104 9.17 17.50 -21.50
C THR A 104 10.42 18.24 -21.97
N ASP A 105 11.49 18.34 -21.16
CA ASP A 105 12.62 19.23 -21.47
C ASP A 105 13.85 18.48 -22.01
N GLU A 106 14.14 18.64 -23.29
CA GLU A 106 15.22 17.95 -24.03
C GLU A 106 16.63 18.31 -23.50
N THR A 107 16.77 19.50 -22.92
CA THR A 107 17.93 19.98 -22.16
C THR A 107 18.25 19.11 -20.96
N GLN A 108 17.25 18.46 -20.36
CA GLN A 108 17.43 17.62 -19.17
C GLN A 108 17.99 16.24 -19.52
N ARG A 109 17.67 15.70 -20.72
CA ARG A 109 18.26 14.45 -21.21
C ARG A 109 19.77 14.55 -21.37
N ARG A 110 20.28 15.70 -21.83
CA ARG A 110 21.73 15.97 -21.91
C ARG A 110 22.39 16.03 -20.54
N LYS A 111 21.71 16.60 -19.54
CA LYS A 111 22.20 16.62 -18.15
C LYS A 111 22.24 15.22 -17.53
N ILE A 112 21.28 14.35 -17.83
CA ILE A 112 21.29 12.94 -17.39
C ILE A 112 22.50 12.18 -17.97
N GLY A 113 22.82 12.42 -19.24
CA GLY A 113 24.04 11.86 -19.85
C GLY A 113 25.31 12.38 -19.18
N ALA A 114 25.35 13.66 -18.79
CA ALA A 114 26.48 14.24 -18.08
C ALA A 114 26.64 13.64 -16.66
N GLU A 115 25.56 13.29 -15.97
CA GLU A 115 25.62 12.64 -14.65
C GLU A 115 26.09 11.17 -14.68
N ALA A 116 26.05 10.52 -15.85
CA ALA A 116 26.65 9.19 -16.00
C ALA A 116 28.19 9.25 -15.98
N VAL A 117 28.79 10.38 -16.36
CA VAL A 117 30.25 10.57 -16.41
C VAL A 117 30.91 10.38 -15.04
N PRO A 118 30.51 11.07 -13.95
CA PRO A 118 31.14 10.87 -12.65
C PRO A 118 30.99 9.43 -12.12
N LEU A 119 29.87 8.75 -12.41
CA LEU A 119 29.69 7.34 -12.08
C LEU A 119 30.70 6.46 -12.82
N VAL A 120 30.81 6.62 -14.14
CA VAL A 120 31.73 5.81 -14.96
C VAL A 120 33.18 6.05 -14.51
N VAL A 121 33.56 7.31 -14.27
CA VAL A 121 34.89 7.67 -13.76
C VAL A 121 35.14 7.04 -12.39
N ALA A 122 34.16 7.09 -11.47
CA ALA A 122 34.29 6.46 -10.16
C ALA A 122 34.43 4.94 -10.26
N VAL A 123 33.59 4.26 -11.05
CA VAL A 123 33.65 2.81 -11.23
C VAL A 123 34.99 2.37 -11.84
N ILE A 124 35.46 3.05 -12.89
CA ILE A 124 36.77 2.76 -13.49
C ILE A 124 37.88 3.02 -12.45
N GLY A 125 37.82 4.15 -11.75
CA GLY A 125 38.78 4.51 -10.71
C GLY A 125 38.85 3.50 -9.57
N LEU A 126 37.71 2.98 -9.12
CA LEU A 126 37.63 1.92 -8.10
C LEU A 126 38.29 0.62 -8.57
N ASN A 127 38.06 0.21 -9.81
CA ASN A 127 38.68 -0.98 -10.37
C ASN A 127 40.21 -0.80 -10.46
N VAL A 128 40.66 0.31 -11.04
CA VAL A 128 42.10 0.63 -11.19
C VAL A 128 42.79 0.70 -9.82
N ALA A 129 42.19 1.40 -8.85
CA ALA A 129 42.73 1.51 -7.50
C ALA A 129 42.87 0.14 -6.82
N MET A 130 41.87 -0.74 -6.98
CA MET A 130 41.88 -2.07 -6.38
C MET A 130 42.90 -3.01 -7.03
N PHE A 131 43.14 -2.88 -8.34
CA PHE A 131 44.23 -3.59 -9.02
C PHE A 131 45.60 -3.15 -8.48
N ALA A 132 45.77 -1.86 -8.17
CA ALA A 132 46.99 -1.32 -7.58
C ALA A 132 47.20 -1.75 -6.12
N THR A 133 46.13 -2.04 -5.37
CA THR A 133 46.22 -2.52 -3.98
C THR A 133 46.86 -3.92 -3.91
N PRO A 134 47.84 -4.18 -3.02
CA PRO A 134 48.41 -5.50 -2.79
C PRO A 134 47.38 -6.55 -2.34
N VAL A 135 47.47 -7.77 -2.86
CA VAL A 135 46.51 -8.88 -2.62
C VAL A 135 46.28 -9.13 -1.12
N SER A 136 47.33 -9.01 -0.31
CA SER A 136 47.31 -9.28 1.14
C SER A 136 46.44 -8.32 1.95
N ILE A 137 46.15 -7.12 1.43
CA ILE A 137 45.35 -6.10 2.13
C ILE A 137 43.99 -5.83 1.49
N ARG A 138 43.68 -6.47 0.36
CA ARG A 138 42.44 -6.25 -0.40
C ARG A 138 41.16 -6.58 0.37
N SER A 139 41.20 -7.57 1.26
CA SER A 139 40.07 -7.95 2.12
C SER A 139 40.16 -7.39 3.54
N SER A 140 41.26 -6.71 3.88
CA SER A 140 41.50 -6.17 5.23
C SER A 140 40.58 -5.00 5.55
N ASN A 141 40.15 -4.89 6.81
CA ASN A 141 39.37 -3.75 7.28
C ASN A 141 40.19 -2.46 7.28
N ILE A 142 39.49 -1.32 7.31
CA ILE A 142 40.11 0.00 7.42
C ILE A 142 40.86 0.05 8.75
N SER A 143 42.17 0.24 8.66
CA SER A 143 43.06 0.45 9.80
C SER A 143 44.15 1.42 9.38
N GLU A 144 44.80 2.07 10.35
CA GLU A 144 45.89 3.02 10.10
C GLU A 144 46.98 2.43 9.19
N PHE A 145 47.36 1.15 9.41
CA PHE A 145 48.37 0.45 8.64
C PHE A 145 47.92 0.17 7.20
N THR A 146 46.65 -0.18 7.01
CA THR A 146 46.10 -0.46 5.67
C THR A 146 45.99 0.82 4.84
N THR A 147 45.67 1.96 5.47
CA THR A 147 45.49 3.26 4.79
C THR A 147 46.79 3.95 4.37
N ARG A 148 47.96 3.44 4.78
CA ARG A 148 49.25 3.96 4.28
C ARG A 148 49.58 3.47 2.87
N ASP A 149 48.95 2.40 2.42
CA ASP A 149 49.06 1.95 1.02
C ASP A 149 48.30 2.90 0.10
N LEU A 150 48.97 3.41 -0.93
CA LEU A 150 48.42 4.42 -1.84
C LEU A 150 47.21 3.87 -2.62
N GLY A 151 47.26 2.61 -3.06
CA GLY A 151 46.15 1.99 -3.79
C GLY A 151 44.91 1.85 -2.91
N PHE A 152 45.09 1.39 -1.67
CA PHE A 152 44.01 1.26 -0.69
C PHE A 152 43.39 2.62 -0.33
N ALA A 153 44.22 3.63 -0.05
CA ALA A 153 43.74 4.98 0.27
C ALA A 153 42.95 5.59 -0.91
N LEU A 154 43.51 5.50 -2.13
CA LEU A 154 42.87 6.02 -3.34
C LEU A 154 41.50 5.38 -3.57
N PHE A 155 41.37 4.06 -3.36
CA PHE A 155 40.10 3.34 -3.48
C PHE A 155 39.00 3.94 -2.59
N PHE A 156 39.29 4.13 -1.29
CA PHE A 156 38.30 4.68 -0.35
C PHE A 156 38.02 6.15 -0.59
N VAL A 157 39.02 6.95 -1.00
CA VAL A 157 38.81 8.36 -1.33
C VAL A 157 37.94 8.52 -2.57
N ILE A 158 38.21 7.78 -3.65
CA ILE A 158 37.38 7.81 -4.87
C ILE A 158 35.93 7.41 -4.53
N SER A 159 35.77 6.29 -3.80
CA SER A 159 34.47 5.81 -3.37
C SER A 159 33.72 6.84 -2.53
N GLY A 160 34.38 7.35 -1.49
CA GLY A 160 33.81 8.30 -0.54
C GLY A 160 33.42 9.61 -1.20
N CYS A 161 34.26 10.18 -2.06
CA CYS A 161 33.96 11.40 -2.80
C CYS A 161 32.73 11.24 -3.71
N TYR A 162 32.65 10.14 -4.46
CA TYR A 162 31.50 9.86 -5.31
C TYR A 162 30.21 9.66 -4.49
N LEU A 163 30.31 8.94 -3.38
CA LEU A 163 29.20 8.73 -2.45
C LEU A 163 28.67 10.03 -1.87
N VAL A 164 29.56 10.88 -1.34
CA VAL A 164 29.19 12.19 -0.80
C VAL A 164 28.51 13.04 -1.85
N TYR A 165 29.06 13.07 -3.06
CA TYR A 165 28.45 13.77 -4.20
C TYR A 165 27.02 13.28 -4.48
N GLY A 166 26.84 11.98 -4.68
CA GLY A 166 25.54 11.41 -5.05
C GLY A 166 24.50 11.48 -3.93
N LEU A 167 24.92 11.32 -2.67
CA LEU A 167 24.05 11.52 -1.51
C LEU A 167 23.61 12.98 -1.38
N PHE A 168 24.54 13.94 -1.54
CA PHE A 168 24.22 15.37 -1.49
C PHE A 168 23.28 15.79 -2.62
N ALA A 169 23.52 15.31 -3.85
CA ALA A 169 22.63 15.52 -4.99
C ALA A 169 21.21 14.98 -4.71
N SER A 170 21.12 13.80 -4.09
CA SER A 170 19.85 13.19 -3.67
C SER A 170 19.13 14.02 -2.60
N VAL A 171 19.85 14.48 -1.56
CA VAL A 171 19.33 15.32 -0.47
C VAL A 171 18.78 16.64 -1.02
N ASN A 172 19.53 17.33 -1.89
CA ASN A 172 19.09 18.59 -2.49
C ASN A 172 17.84 18.42 -3.35
N SER A 173 17.73 17.28 -4.05
CA SER A 173 16.55 16.95 -4.84
C SER A 173 15.34 16.70 -3.95
N ILE A 174 15.47 15.87 -2.91
CA ILE A 174 14.39 15.54 -1.98
C ILE A 174 13.88 16.77 -1.22
N ARG A 175 14.78 17.68 -0.79
CA ARG A 175 14.42 18.88 -0.04
C ARG A 175 13.33 19.70 -0.72
N ARG A 176 13.38 19.80 -2.06
CA ARG A 176 12.39 20.56 -2.83
C ARG A 176 11.03 19.89 -2.80
N TYR A 177 10.99 18.56 -2.91
CA TYR A 177 9.75 17.79 -2.89
C TYR A 177 9.12 17.70 -1.52
N LEU A 178 9.92 17.77 -0.45
CA LEU A 178 9.40 17.86 0.92
C LEU A 178 8.47 19.07 1.14
N LEU A 179 8.63 20.12 0.34
CA LEU A 179 7.79 21.31 0.40
C LEU A 179 6.44 21.14 -0.32
N LEU A 180 6.34 20.21 -1.27
CA LEU A 180 5.13 19.97 -2.07
C LEU A 180 4.34 18.74 -1.60
N ALA A 181 4.97 17.85 -0.83
CA ALA A 181 4.35 16.59 -0.43
C ALA A 181 3.42 16.77 0.77
N ASP A 182 2.19 16.28 0.64
CA ASP A 182 1.20 16.22 1.72
C ASP A 182 1.01 14.82 2.31
N GLY A 183 0.56 14.78 3.56
CA GLY A 183 0.14 13.56 4.26
C GLY A 183 1.25 12.52 4.45
N TYR A 184 0.93 11.25 4.19
CA TYR A 184 1.82 10.11 4.46
C TYR A 184 3.10 10.14 3.59
N LEU A 185 3.04 10.75 2.41
CA LEU A 185 4.18 10.86 1.50
C LEU A 185 5.27 11.75 2.12
N ARG A 186 4.90 12.84 2.79
CA ARG A 186 5.83 13.73 3.47
C ARG A 186 6.67 13.00 4.53
N ILE A 187 6.05 12.11 5.30
CA ILE A 187 6.73 11.32 6.34
C ILE A 187 7.76 10.39 5.70
N SER A 188 7.38 9.64 4.66
CA SER A 188 8.30 8.74 3.95
C SER A 188 9.50 9.48 3.35
N LEU A 189 9.24 10.66 2.79
CA LEU A 189 10.25 11.47 2.15
C LEU A 189 11.17 12.13 3.18
N ALA A 190 10.65 12.51 4.35
CA ALA A 190 11.41 13.07 5.45
C ALA A 190 12.33 12.03 6.09
N LEU A 191 11.86 10.80 6.26
CA LEU A 191 12.69 9.67 6.68
C LEU A 191 13.80 9.40 5.67
N THR A 192 13.47 9.34 4.38
CA THR A 192 14.47 9.16 3.31
C THR A 192 15.52 10.27 3.33
N PHE A 193 15.10 11.52 3.48
CA PHE A 193 15.98 12.69 3.60
C PHE A 193 16.91 12.61 4.81
N CYS A 194 16.36 12.31 5.99
CA CYS A 194 17.13 12.16 7.23
C CYS A 194 18.18 11.04 7.10
N GLY A 195 17.77 9.89 6.56
CA GLY A 195 18.66 8.76 6.35
C GLY A 195 19.83 9.10 5.42
N LEU A 196 19.58 9.79 4.30
CA LEU A 196 20.63 10.23 3.39
C LEU A 196 21.60 11.23 4.03
N ILE A 197 21.12 12.16 4.87
CA ILE A 197 21.99 13.11 5.59
C ILE A 197 22.90 12.37 6.57
N VAL A 198 22.33 11.45 7.35
CA VAL A 198 23.11 10.68 8.34
C VAL A 198 24.14 9.79 7.64
N MET A 199 23.77 9.14 6.53
CA MET A 199 24.74 8.39 5.71
C MET A 199 25.82 9.30 5.13
N ALA A 200 25.46 10.45 4.57
CA ALA A 200 26.42 11.38 3.99
C ALA A 200 27.43 11.87 5.04
N LEU A 201 26.96 12.14 6.27
CA LEU A 201 27.83 12.50 7.39
C LEU A 201 28.79 11.35 7.75
N GLY A 202 28.28 10.11 7.81
CA GLY A 202 29.11 8.92 8.03
C GLY A 202 30.22 8.79 6.98
N THR A 203 29.87 8.91 5.70
CA THR A 203 30.82 8.82 4.59
C THR A 203 31.83 9.98 4.59
N VAL A 204 31.41 11.21 4.92
CA VAL A 204 32.33 12.35 5.07
C VAL A 204 33.35 12.08 6.17
N VAL A 205 32.90 11.61 7.34
CA VAL A 205 33.79 11.27 8.46
C VAL A 205 34.76 10.14 8.07
N GLN A 206 34.28 9.11 7.40
CA GLN A 206 35.12 8.01 6.91
C GLN A 206 36.18 8.50 5.90
N THR A 207 35.76 9.33 4.94
CA THR A 207 36.67 9.88 3.92
C THR A 207 37.72 10.80 4.55
N ALA A 208 37.31 11.66 5.50
CA ALA A 208 38.22 12.51 6.25
C ALA A 208 39.23 11.71 7.06
N PHE A 209 38.80 10.60 7.69
CA PHE A 209 39.71 9.69 8.38
C PHE A 209 40.76 9.07 7.45
N VAL A 210 40.35 8.61 6.26
CA VAL A 210 41.28 8.02 5.29
C VAL A 210 42.31 9.06 4.82
N ILE A 211 41.87 10.28 4.50
CA ILE A 211 42.76 11.38 4.10
C ILE A 211 43.72 11.75 5.25
N GLY A 212 43.19 11.94 6.46
CA GLY A 212 43.98 12.33 7.63
C GLY A 212 44.98 11.25 8.08
N SER A 213 44.62 9.98 7.95
CA SER A 213 45.51 8.84 8.22
C SER A 213 46.62 8.73 7.17
N PHE A 214 46.31 9.02 5.90
CA PHE A 214 47.30 9.05 4.83
C PHE A 214 48.33 10.17 5.03
N THR A 215 47.90 11.37 5.43
CA THR A 215 48.81 12.50 5.71
C THR A 215 49.49 12.42 7.08
N SER A 216 49.24 11.36 7.87
CA SER A 216 49.72 11.20 9.25
C SER A 216 49.37 12.38 10.18
N TRP A 217 48.33 13.15 9.85
CA TRP A 217 47.96 14.33 10.64
C TRP A 217 47.17 13.92 11.87
N TRP A 218 46.06 13.18 11.73
CA TRP A 218 45.18 12.79 12.84
C TRP A 218 44.86 11.30 12.79
N THR A 219 45.18 10.57 13.87
CA THR A 219 44.93 9.12 14.02
C THR A 219 44.08 8.86 15.27
N LEU A 220 42.84 9.32 15.27
CA LEU A 220 41.89 8.97 16.34
C LEU A 220 41.15 7.68 15.95
N PRO A 221 41.37 6.55 16.66
CA PRO A 221 40.77 5.25 16.32
C PRO A 221 39.24 5.21 16.49
N VAL A 222 38.64 6.25 17.07
CA VAL A 222 37.19 6.37 17.31
C VAL A 222 36.42 6.76 16.04
N PHE A 223 37.06 7.36 15.03
CA PHE A 223 36.35 7.82 13.83
C PHE A 223 35.76 6.70 12.97
N VAL A 224 36.49 5.60 12.79
CA VAL A 224 36.03 4.46 11.97
C VAL A 224 34.75 3.80 12.53
N PRO A 225 34.68 3.41 13.82
CA PRO A 225 33.45 2.83 14.36
C PRO A 225 32.30 3.84 14.42
N ALA A 226 32.60 5.13 14.66
CA ALA A 226 31.58 6.18 14.63
C ALA A 226 30.98 6.34 13.23
N ALA A 227 31.81 6.48 12.20
CA ALA A 227 31.38 6.57 10.80
C ALA A 227 30.53 5.36 10.40
N THR A 228 31.02 4.15 10.71
CA THR A 228 30.29 2.90 10.42
C THR A 228 28.92 2.87 11.10
N THR A 229 28.84 3.31 12.36
CA THR A 229 27.58 3.35 13.11
C THR A 229 26.60 4.36 12.50
N LEU A 230 27.09 5.54 12.11
CA LEU A 230 26.30 6.55 11.41
C LEU A 230 25.78 6.01 10.08
N GLU A 231 26.63 5.35 9.28
CA GLU A 231 26.21 4.74 8.02
C GLU A 231 25.11 3.70 8.24
N ILE A 232 25.27 2.78 9.20
CA ILE A 232 24.24 1.77 9.52
C ILE A 232 22.91 2.43 9.94
N ILE A 233 22.95 3.43 10.81
CA ILE A 233 21.76 4.14 11.29
C ILE A 233 21.08 4.89 10.13
N GLY A 234 21.86 5.67 9.37
CA GLY A 234 21.34 6.45 8.25
C GLY A 234 20.71 5.56 7.19
N LEU A 235 21.34 4.42 6.92
CA LEU A 235 20.87 3.40 6.00
C LEU A 235 19.56 2.76 6.47
N ALA A 236 19.44 2.40 7.75
CA ALA A 236 18.20 1.89 8.33
C ALA A 236 17.04 2.92 8.24
N ILE A 237 17.31 4.18 8.57
CA ILE A 237 16.32 5.27 8.46
C ILE A 237 15.91 5.50 6.99
N PHE A 238 16.88 5.49 6.08
CA PHE A 238 16.65 5.61 4.64
C PHE A 238 15.70 4.51 4.14
N PHE A 239 15.93 3.26 4.52
CA PHE A 239 15.04 2.16 4.14
C PHE A 239 13.67 2.23 4.76
N LEU A 240 13.58 2.65 6.02
CA LEU A 240 12.29 2.88 6.64
C LEU A 240 11.49 3.91 5.83
N GLY A 241 12.14 4.96 5.34
CA GLY A 241 11.56 5.94 4.42
C GLY A 241 11.08 5.32 3.10
N LEU A 242 11.90 4.48 2.46
CA LEU A 242 11.54 3.81 1.20
C LEU A 242 10.40 2.80 1.35
N CYS A 243 10.35 2.06 2.45
CA CYS A 243 9.36 1.02 2.71
C CYS A 243 8.03 1.59 3.22
N PHE A 244 8.02 2.79 3.80
CA PHE A 244 6.83 3.37 4.43
C PHE A 244 5.61 3.48 3.49
N PRO A 245 5.71 3.98 2.25
CA PRO A 245 4.58 4.05 1.32
C PRO A 245 4.03 2.67 0.98
N MET A 246 4.91 1.67 0.85
CA MET A 246 4.52 0.28 0.61
C MET A 246 3.74 -0.27 1.80
N LEU A 247 4.28 -0.16 3.02
CA LEU A 247 3.62 -0.56 4.26
C LEU A 247 2.25 0.12 4.42
N HIS A 248 2.16 1.41 4.11
CA HIS A 248 0.91 2.15 4.14
C HIS A 248 -0.10 1.59 3.12
N SER A 249 0.31 1.41 1.86
CA SER A 249 -0.57 0.85 0.82
C SER A 249 -1.04 -0.58 1.13
N MET A 250 -0.17 -1.41 1.70
CA MET A 250 -0.51 -2.77 2.14
C MET A 250 -1.49 -2.75 3.30
N ARG A 251 -1.32 -1.84 4.26
CA ARG A 251 -2.26 -1.66 5.39
C ARG A 251 -3.63 -1.20 4.90
N VAL A 252 -3.69 -0.23 3.99
CA VAL A 252 -4.96 0.23 3.40
C VAL A 252 -5.63 -0.91 2.64
N ALA A 253 -4.92 -1.57 1.73
CA ALA A 253 -5.46 -2.71 0.97
C ALA A 253 -5.89 -3.88 1.87
N ALA A 254 -5.15 -4.17 2.94
CA ALA A 254 -5.54 -5.20 3.91
C ALA A 254 -6.80 -4.80 4.68
N ARG A 255 -6.90 -3.53 5.10
CA ARG A 255 -8.08 -2.99 5.78
C ARG A 255 -9.31 -3.05 4.88
N ASP A 256 -9.17 -2.69 3.62
CA ASP A 256 -10.25 -2.74 2.63
C ASP A 256 -10.71 -4.19 2.39
N ARG A 257 -9.77 -5.14 2.24
CA ARG A 257 -10.09 -6.58 2.14
C ARG A 257 -10.85 -7.09 3.37
N VAL A 258 -10.43 -6.71 4.57
CA VAL A 258 -11.12 -7.12 5.80
C VAL A 258 -12.52 -6.50 5.87
N ARG A 259 -12.68 -5.23 5.49
CA ARG A 259 -13.96 -4.53 5.42
C ARG A 259 -14.90 -5.18 4.40
N ASP A 260 -14.41 -5.50 3.21
CA ASP A 260 -15.17 -6.16 2.16
C ASP A 260 -15.60 -7.58 2.57
N ARG A 261 -14.72 -8.35 3.21
CA ARG A 261 -15.07 -9.68 3.77
C ARG A 261 -16.17 -9.59 4.83
N ARG A 262 -16.09 -8.62 5.74
CA ARG A 262 -17.11 -8.42 6.78
C ARG A 262 -18.45 -8.07 6.14
N ARG A 263 -18.48 -7.11 5.22
CA ARG A 263 -19.70 -6.73 4.48
C ARG A 263 -20.30 -7.87 3.69
N MET A 264 -19.45 -8.66 3.03
CA MET A 264 -19.91 -9.82 2.27
C MET A 264 -20.61 -10.82 3.20
N ARG A 265 -20.05 -11.10 4.38
CA ARG A 265 -20.68 -11.95 5.41
C ARG A 265 -21.97 -11.34 5.96
N GLU A 266 -21.98 -10.03 6.22
CA GLU A 266 -23.17 -9.31 6.70
C GLU A 266 -24.30 -9.32 5.66
N LEU A 267 -24.00 -9.36 4.36
CA LEU A 267 -25.00 -9.47 3.29
C LEU A 267 -25.46 -10.90 3.00
N THR A 268 -24.76 -11.94 3.50
CA THR A 268 -25.12 -13.34 3.24
C THR A 268 -26.58 -13.67 3.60
N PRO A 269 -27.13 -13.26 4.77
CA PRO A 269 -28.50 -13.62 5.16
C PRO A 269 -29.57 -13.13 4.16
N LEU A 270 -29.48 -11.87 3.73
CA LEU A 270 -30.41 -11.32 2.73
C LEU A 270 -30.19 -11.95 1.35
N TRP A 271 -28.94 -12.19 0.97
CA TRP A 271 -28.62 -12.85 -0.30
C TRP A 271 -29.22 -14.25 -0.37
N GLU A 272 -29.06 -15.08 0.68
CA GLU A 272 -29.65 -16.42 0.75
C GLU A 272 -31.18 -16.38 0.69
N LEU A 273 -31.81 -15.43 1.39
CA LEU A 273 -33.27 -15.27 1.38
C LEU A 273 -33.81 -14.98 -0.02
N LEU A 274 -33.20 -14.05 -0.74
CA LEU A 274 -33.64 -13.63 -2.07
C LEU A 274 -33.26 -14.63 -3.17
N THR A 275 -32.04 -15.17 -3.13
CA THR A 275 -31.55 -16.07 -4.18
C THR A 275 -32.13 -17.48 -4.10
N ALA A 276 -32.70 -17.87 -2.96
CA ALA A 276 -33.48 -19.11 -2.83
C ALA A 276 -34.66 -19.15 -3.82
N ASP A 277 -35.32 -18.01 -4.05
CA ASP A 277 -36.45 -17.90 -4.99
C ASP A 277 -36.01 -17.53 -6.42
N PHE A 278 -34.80 -16.97 -6.57
CA PHE A 278 -34.25 -16.52 -7.85
C PHE A 278 -32.88 -17.14 -8.17
N PRO A 279 -32.75 -18.48 -8.27
CA PRO A 279 -31.44 -19.13 -8.49
C PRO A 279 -30.79 -18.73 -9.82
N ALA A 280 -31.58 -18.37 -10.83
CA ALA A 280 -31.09 -17.93 -12.14
C ALA A 280 -30.33 -16.58 -12.10
N LEU A 281 -30.48 -15.79 -11.03
CA LEU A 281 -29.73 -14.55 -10.83
C LEU A 281 -28.36 -14.77 -10.20
N VAL A 282 -28.08 -15.98 -9.69
CA VAL A 282 -26.78 -16.32 -9.13
C VAL A 282 -25.84 -16.63 -10.29
N LEU A 283 -24.89 -15.73 -10.54
CA LEU A 283 -23.87 -15.96 -11.56
C LEU A 283 -22.97 -17.16 -11.14
N PRO A 284 -22.26 -17.83 -12.05
CA PRO A 284 -21.31 -18.91 -11.72
C PRO A 284 -20.08 -18.39 -10.95
N ASP A 285 -19.37 -19.27 -10.24
CA ASP A 285 -18.23 -18.92 -9.38
C ASP A 285 -17.18 -18.04 -10.09
N PHE A 286 -16.95 -16.84 -9.56
CA PHE A 286 -15.96 -15.90 -10.11
C PHE A 286 -14.69 -15.85 -9.26
N ARG A 287 -13.56 -16.15 -9.89
CA ARG A 287 -12.20 -16.04 -9.32
C ARG A 287 -11.71 -14.58 -9.35
N GLY A 288 -12.44 -13.70 -8.68
CA GLY A 288 -12.14 -12.27 -8.55
C GLY A 288 -11.48 -11.87 -7.24
N ASN A 289 -11.04 -10.62 -7.14
CA ASN A 289 -10.70 -10.01 -5.85
C ASN A 289 -11.98 -9.84 -4.99
N GLN A 290 -11.81 -9.67 -3.67
CA GLN A 290 -12.95 -9.58 -2.74
C GLN A 290 -13.87 -8.39 -3.02
N SER A 291 -13.33 -7.28 -3.48
CA SER A 291 -14.13 -6.11 -3.85
C SER A 291 -15.04 -6.39 -5.05
N ALA A 292 -14.59 -7.19 -6.02
CA ALA A 292 -15.41 -7.65 -7.13
C ALA A 292 -16.50 -8.64 -6.67
N GLN A 293 -16.18 -9.54 -5.73
CA GLN A 293 -17.17 -10.43 -5.12
C GLN A 293 -18.25 -9.66 -4.36
N LEU A 294 -17.86 -8.63 -3.58
CA LEU A 294 -18.81 -7.76 -2.89
C LEU A 294 -19.70 -7.01 -3.88
N ARG A 295 -19.12 -6.37 -4.91
CA ARG A 295 -19.87 -5.65 -5.95
C ARG A 295 -20.92 -6.57 -6.59
N ARG A 296 -20.50 -7.78 -6.93
CA ARG A 296 -21.38 -8.75 -7.57
C ARG A 296 -22.53 -9.18 -6.66
N ARG A 297 -22.26 -9.49 -5.38
CA ARG A 297 -23.32 -9.82 -4.43
C ARG A 297 -24.33 -8.68 -4.26
N VAL A 298 -23.88 -7.42 -4.27
CA VAL A 298 -24.77 -6.24 -4.25
C VAL A 298 -25.65 -6.19 -5.50
N VAL A 299 -25.09 -6.46 -6.68
CA VAL A 299 -25.86 -6.52 -7.95
C VAL A 299 -26.87 -7.66 -7.93
N GLU A 300 -26.50 -8.86 -7.48
CA GLU A 300 -27.40 -10.01 -7.39
C GLU A 300 -28.60 -9.72 -6.46
N ILE A 301 -28.36 -9.07 -5.31
CA ILE A 301 -29.43 -8.64 -4.40
C ILE A 301 -30.32 -7.57 -5.06
N ARG A 302 -29.72 -6.58 -5.72
CA ARG A 302 -30.44 -5.53 -6.45
C ARG A 302 -31.34 -6.11 -7.53
N ASP A 303 -30.83 -7.03 -8.34
CA ASP A 303 -31.58 -7.64 -9.44
C ASP A 303 -32.75 -8.47 -8.90
N ALA A 304 -32.56 -9.19 -7.80
CA ALA A 304 -33.64 -9.90 -7.12
C ALA A 304 -34.70 -8.94 -6.57
N LEU A 305 -34.29 -7.82 -5.97
CA LEU A 305 -35.21 -6.80 -5.46
C LEU A 305 -35.99 -6.09 -6.58
N VAL A 306 -35.36 -5.82 -7.72
CA VAL A 306 -36.06 -5.27 -8.90
C VAL A 306 -37.08 -6.26 -9.44
N ARG A 307 -36.77 -7.56 -9.40
CA ARG A 307 -37.70 -8.60 -9.86
C ARG A 307 -38.89 -8.81 -8.93
N ILE A 308 -38.71 -8.69 -7.62
CA ILE A 308 -39.79 -8.79 -6.63
C ILE A 308 -40.56 -7.48 -6.45
N SER A 309 -40.02 -6.35 -6.95
CA SER A 309 -40.59 -5.02 -6.76
C SER A 309 -42.08 -4.85 -7.14
N PRO A 310 -42.63 -5.55 -8.17
CA PRO A 310 -44.05 -5.42 -8.49
C PRO A 310 -45.00 -5.89 -7.38
N TYR A 311 -44.51 -6.74 -6.47
CA TYR A 311 -45.24 -7.27 -5.32
C TYR A 311 -44.98 -6.47 -4.04
N LEU A 312 -44.04 -5.51 -4.08
CA LEU A 312 -43.71 -4.66 -2.94
C LEU A 312 -44.63 -3.43 -2.89
N PRO A 313 -45.03 -2.98 -1.68
CA PRO A 313 -45.84 -1.79 -1.52
C PRO A 313 -45.08 -0.54 -2.02
N ALA A 314 -45.79 0.48 -2.49
CA ALA A 314 -45.18 1.65 -3.14
C ALA A 314 -44.24 2.43 -2.20
N ASP A 315 -44.59 2.49 -0.91
CA ASP A 315 -43.87 3.15 0.18
C ASP A 315 -42.77 2.29 0.82
N PHE A 316 -42.40 1.14 0.21
CA PHE A 316 -41.42 0.20 0.76
C PHE A 316 -40.11 0.85 1.25
N ASP A 317 -39.59 1.82 0.51
CA ASP A 317 -38.31 2.47 0.81
C ASP A 317 -38.37 3.33 2.09
N ASP A 318 -39.58 3.80 2.45
CA ASP A 318 -39.84 4.65 3.63
C ASP A 318 -40.18 3.83 4.88
N LEU A 319 -40.40 2.52 4.73
CA LEU A 319 -40.72 1.62 5.83
C LEU A 319 -39.50 1.36 6.73
N SER A 320 -39.75 1.06 8.01
CA SER A 320 -38.68 0.61 8.90
C SER A 320 -38.12 -0.75 8.43
N PRO A 321 -36.84 -1.06 8.65
CA PRO A 321 -36.23 -2.31 8.20
C PRO A 321 -36.95 -3.59 8.63
N GLN A 322 -37.63 -3.57 9.78
CA GLN A 322 -38.45 -4.69 10.27
C GLN A 322 -39.73 -4.88 9.46
N VAL A 323 -40.39 -3.77 9.11
CA VAL A 323 -41.61 -3.80 8.28
C VAL A 323 -41.25 -4.12 6.83
N GLN A 324 -40.11 -3.63 6.33
CA GLN A 324 -39.55 -4.01 5.03
C GLN A 324 -39.34 -5.52 4.93
N LEU A 325 -38.81 -6.18 5.97
CA LEU A 325 -38.66 -7.63 5.97
C LEU A 325 -40.01 -8.35 5.86
N GLY A 326 -41.00 -7.94 6.66
CA GLY A 326 -42.34 -8.54 6.60
C GLY A 326 -43.02 -8.33 5.23
N ALA A 327 -42.91 -7.14 4.65
CA ALA A 327 -43.40 -6.85 3.31
C ALA A 327 -42.67 -7.69 2.25
N LEU A 328 -41.37 -7.92 2.41
CA LEU A 328 -40.58 -8.76 1.53
C LEU A 328 -41.02 -10.23 1.59
N ASP A 329 -41.29 -10.78 2.78
CA ASP A 329 -41.79 -12.17 2.89
C ASP A 329 -43.16 -12.32 2.20
N ILE A 330 -44.08 -11.37 2.43
CA ILE A 330 -45.40 -11.37 1.79
C ILE A 330 -45.23 -11.34 0.27
N ALA A 331 -44.34 -10.47 -0.24
CA ALA A 331 -44.05 -10.37 -1.66
C ALA A 331 -43.45 -11.66 -2.23
N LEU A 332 -42.53 -12.31 -1.53
CA LEU A 332 -41.96 -13.62 -1.93
C LEU A 332 -43.04 -14.72 -1.94
N HIS A 333 -43.94 -14.75 -0.95
CA HIS A 333 -45.07 -15.68 -0.93
C HIS A 333 -46.02 -15.44 -2.10
N GLN A 334 -46.37 -14.19 -2.38
CA GLN A 334 -47.20 -13.84 -3.54
C GLN A 334 -46.52 -14.22 -4.85
N HIS A 335 -45.22 -14.00 -4.97
CA HIS A 335 -44.44 -14.39 -6.15
C HIS A 335 -44.46 -15.91 -6.39
N ARG A 336 -44.27 -16.72 -5.33
CA ARG A 336 -44.36 -18.19 -5.42
C ARG A 336 -45.76 -18.68 -5.80
N ALA A 337 -46.80 -17.97 -5.35
CA ALA A 337 -48.19 -18.27 -5.67
C ALA A 337 -48.67 -17.66 -7.00
N ALA A 338 -47.87 -16.79 -7.63
CA ALA A 338 -48.32 -15.91 -8.70
C ALA A 338 -48.79 -16.68 -9.94
N THR A 339 -50.09 -16.51 -10.20
CA THR A 339 -50.87 -16.92 -11.37
C THR A 339 -51.20 -15.72 -12.29
N ALA A 340 -50.73 -14.51 -11.96
CA ALA A 340 -51.00 -13.26 -12.68
C ALA A 340 -49.70 -12.48 -12.99
N GLY A 341 -49.70 -11.79 -14.15
CA GLY A 341 -48.52 -11.19 -14.76
C GLY A 341 -47.96 -9.95 -14.04
N PRO A 342 -46.64 -9.68 -14.19
CA PRO A 342 -45.92 -8.71 -13.37
C PRO A 342 -46.32 -7.26 -13.69
N GLY A 343 -46.57 -6.47 -12.66
CA GLY A 343 -46.54 -5.01 -12.74
C GLY A 343 -45.14 -4.49 -13.13
N ALA A 344 -45.02 -3.19 -13.40
CA ALA A 344 -43.75 -2.60 -13.82
C ALA A 344 -42.67 -2.74 -12.73
N ALA A 345 -41.51 -3.31 -13.11
CA ALA A 345 -40.35 -3.41 -12.24
C ALA A 345 -39.80 -2.01 -11.92
N ARG A 346 -39.42 -1.78 -10.66
CA ARG A 346 -38.89 -0.51 -10.17
C ARG A 346 -37.66 -0.74 -9.30
N PRO A 347 -36.70 0.19 -9.28
CA PRO A 347 -35.61 0.15 -8.30
C PRO A 347 -36.18 0.30 -6.88
N VAL A 348 -35.65 -0.50 -5.96
CA VAL A 348 -36.02 -0.54 -4.54
C VAL A 348 -34.75 -0.37 -3.71
N LEU A 349 -34.83 0.31 -2.57
CA LEU A 349 -33.72 0.70 -1.69
C LEU A 349 -32.66 1.52 -2.43
N ALA A 350 -32.97 2.78 -2.75
CA ALA A 350 -32.05 3.69 -3.44
C ALA A 350 -30.68 3.80 -2.73
N ALA A 351 -29.63 3.99 -3.52
CA ALA A 351 -28.26 4.10 -3.00
C ALA A 351 -28.10 5.33 -2.10
N GLU A 352 -27.40 5.18 -0.97
CA GLU A 352 -27.13 6.27 -0.02
C GLU A 352 -25.74 6.88 -0.25
N GLY A 353 -25.48 7.29 -1.49
CA GLY A 353 -24.24 7.97 -1.88
C GLY A 353 -23.45 7.27 -2.98
N PRO A 354 -22.33 7.87 -3.40
CA PRO A 354 -21.55 7.37 -4.53
C PRO A 354 -20.76 6.11 -4.18
N GLY A 355 -20.71 5.18 -5.14
CA GLY A 355 -19.91 3.96 -5.07
C GLY A 355 -20.58 2.81 -4.34
N ILE A 356 -19.92 1.64 -4.39
CA ILE A 356 -20.43 0.36 -3.87
C ILE A 356 -20.84 0.45 -2.40
N GLU A 357 -20.22 1.34 -1.64
CA GLU A 357 -20.46 1.48 -0.20
C GLU A 357 -21.79 2.18 0.08
N GLY A 358 -22.15 3.18 -0.70
CA GLY A 358 -23.47 3.82 -0.66
C GLY A 358 -24.56 2.88 -1.18
N ASP A 359 -24.25 2.08 -2.20
CA ASP A 359 -25.16 1.04 -2.71
C ASP A 359 -25.44 -0.07 -1.68
N ALA A 360 -24.42 -0.50 -0.93
CA ALA A 360 -24.54 -1.60 0.02
C ALA A 360 -25.17 -1.19 1.36
N ALA A 361 -25.15 0.10 1.72
CA ALA A 361 -25.61 0.58 3.03
C ALA A 361 -27.07 0.21 3.37
N PRO A 362 -28.08 0.47 2.51
CA PRO A 362 -29.46 0.09 2.81
C PRO A 362 -29.65 -1.44 2.85
N LEU A 363 -28.94 -2.18 1.97
CA LEU A 363 -28.98 -3.65 1.92
C LEU A 363 -28.41 -4.28 3.19
N LEU A 364 -27.33 -3.71 3.73
CA LEU A 364 -26.72 -4.15 4.99
C LEU A 364 -27.69 -3.97 6.17
N ARG A 365 -28.48 -2.89 6.20
CA ARG A 365 -29.49 -2.68 7.25
C ARG A 365 -30.58 -3.74 7.20
N LEU A 366 -31.14 -4.01 6.01
CA LEU A 366 -32.15 -5.05 5.85
C LEU A 366 -31.59 -6.45 6.16
N SER A 367 -30.37 -6.74 5.72
CA SER A 367 -29.70 -8.02 5.98
C SER A 367 -29.45 -8.29 7.47
N ARG A 368 -29.19 -7.26 8.27
CA ARG A 368 -29.06 -7.41 9.73
C ARG A 368 -30.38 -7.85 10.36
N VAL A 369 -31.51 -7.28 9.93
CA VAL A 369 -32.83 -7.71 10.42
C VAL A 369 -33.13 -9.16 10.03
N VAL A 370 -32.77 -9.57 8.80
CA VAL A 370 -32.89 -10.98 8.37
C VAL A 370 -32.05 -11.90 9.28
N ALA A 371 -30.82 -11.49 9.58
CA ALA A 371 -29.91 -12.25 10.46
C ALA A 371 -30.47 -12.38 11.88
N GLU A 372 -30.98 -11.28 12.46
CA GLU A 372 -31.58 -11.23 13.79
C GLU A 372 -32.83 -12.11 13.89
N ARG A 373 -33.68 -12.10 12.86
CA ARG A 373 -34.85 -13.00 12.79
C ARG A 373 -34.42 -14.46 12.76
N ARG A 374 -33.44 -14.81 11.91
CA ARG A 374 -32.93 -16.18 11.80
C ARG A 374 -32.29 -16.67 13.10
N ALA A 375 -31.60 -15.78 13.81
CA ALA A 375 -31.04 -16.08 15.14
C ALA A 375 -32.12 -16.34 16.20
N ARG A 376 -33.30 -15.71 16.07
CA ARG A 376 -34.47 -15.96 16.93
C ARG A 376 -35.26 -17.22 16.59
N GLY A 377 -34.95 -17.90 15.48
CA GLY A 377 -35.65 -19.11 15.04
C GLY A 377 -37.07 -18.86 14.50
N GLU A 378 -37.43 -17.60 14.23
CA GLU A 378 -38.69 -17.25 13.59
C GLU A 378 -38.61 -17.63 12.10
N ASN A 379 -39.28 -18.72 11.73
CA ASN A 379 -39.43 -19.11 10.33
C ASN A 379 -40.28 -18.09 9.56
N PRO A 380 -40.12 -17.99 8.23
CA PRO A 380 -41.00 -17.17 7.39
C PRO A 380 -42.46 -17.52 7.71
N VAL A 381 -43.30 -16.50 7.81
CA VAL A 381 -44.71 -16.63 8.18
C VAL A 381 -45.37 -17.70 7.31
N ASP A 382 -45.59 -18.89 7.87
CA ASP A 382 -46.38 -19.92 7.23
C ASP A 382 -47.82 -19.39 7.20
N GLY A 383 -48.34 -19.16 6.00
CA GLY A 383 -49.57 -18.39 5.74
C GLY A 383 -50.86 -19.03 6.26
N SER A 384 -50.80 -19.95 7.22
CA SER A 384 -51.94 -20.75 7.68
C SER A 384 -52.72 -20.14 8.86
N ASP A 385 -52.25 -19.07 9.52
CA ASP A 385 -52.83 -18.64 10.81
C ASP A 385 -53.68 -17.35 10.79
N THR A 386 -54.02 -16.79 9.62
CA THR A 386 -54.88 -15.59 9.53
C THR A 386 -56.38 -15.88 9.33
N GLY A 387 -56.80 -17.15 9.41
CA GLY A 387 -58.16 -17.55 9.03
C GLY A 387 -59.21 -17.79 10.13
N ARG A 388 -58.88 -17.77 11.44
CA ARG A 388 -59.78 -18.40 12.43
C ARG A 388 -60.37 -17.56 13.57
N HIS A 389 -60.13 -16.26 13.66
CA HIS A 389 -60.79 -15.43 14.69
C HIS A 389 -61.32 -14.10 14.15
N ARG A 390 -62.43 -14.16 13.41
CA ARG A 390 -63.46 -13.10 13.39
C ARG A 390 -64.73 -13.58 12.69
N ALA A 391 -65.59 -14.24 13.45
CA ALA A 391 -67.00 -14.42 13.14
C ALA A 391 -67.80 -14.27 14.46
N ALA A 392 -68.93 -13.57 14.38
CA ALA A 392 -69.83 -13.11 15.45
C ALA A 392 -69.26 -11.92 16.26
N SER A 393 -69.85 -10.72 16.28
CA SER A 393 -71.28 -10.38 16.27
C SER A 393 -71.53 -8.93 15.83
N ASP A 394 -72.50 -8.75 14.93
CA ASP A 394 -73.31 -7.53 14.68
C ASP A 394 -74.24 -7.24 15.91
N PRO A 395 -74.94 -6.08 16.05
CA PRO A 395 -75.59 -5.31 14.97
C PRO A 395 -75.64 -3.76 15.07
N SER A 396 -76.07 -3.21 13.94
CA SER A 396 -76.53 -1.86 13.60
C SER A 396 -77.47 -1.12 14.57
N THR A 397 -77.31 0.21 14.67
CA THR A 397 -78.43 1.15 14.49
C THR A 397 -77.99 2.56 14.05
N SER A 398 -78.80 3.11 13.16
CA SER A 398 -78.82 4.38 12.44
C SER A 398 -78.89 5.66 13.29
N ALA A 399 -78.26 6.76 12.82
CA ALA A 399 -78.84 8.11 12.89
C ALA A 399 -78.24 9.06 11.85
N THR A 400 -79.14 9.73 11.15
CA THR A 400 -79.02 10.68 10.03
C THR A 400 -78.87 12.15 10.48
N ALA A 401 -78.46 13.00 9.53
CA ALA A 401 -78.53 14.48 9.48
C ALA A 401 -77.39 15.22 10.24
N SER A 402 -76.80 16.32 9.76
CA SER A 402 -77.29 17.35 8.84
C SER A 402 -76.15 18.20 8.22
N ALA A 403 -76.43 18.72 7.02
CA ALA A 403 -76.19 20.07 6.48
C ALA A 403 -74.83 20.81 6.63
N GLY A 404 -74.27 21.28 5.48
CA GLY A 404 -73.12 22.20 5.35
C GLY A 404 -73.45 23.69 5.64
N PRO A 405 -72.91 24.71 4.94
CA PRO A 405 -71.87 24.75 3.90
C PRO A 405 -70.84 25.91 4.12
N SER A 406 -70.10 26.30 3.05
CA SER A 406 -69.45 27.62 2.84
C SER A 406 -68.02 27.78 3.39
N ALA A 407 -67.05 28.44 2.79
CA ALA A 407 -66.77 28.93 1.43
C ALA A 407 -65.30 29.43 1.40
N ALA A 408 -64.71 29.42 0.21
CA ALA A 408 -63.75 30.39 -0.32
C ALA A 408 -62.59 30.94 0.54
N ARG A 409 -61.34 30.73 0.09
CA ARG A 409 -60.53 31.83 -0.49
C ARG A 409 -59.24 31.36 -1.18
N ARG A 410 -58.88 32.17 -2.16
CA ARG A 410 -57.86 32.07 -3.22
C ARG A 410 -56.45 32.54 -2.75
N PRO A 411 -55.42 32.51 -3.63
CA PRO A 411 -54.01 32.33 -3.28
C PRO A 411 -53.17 33.63 -3.19
N SER A 412 -51.95 33.49 -2.66
CA SER A 412 -50.79 34.38 -2.85
C SER A 412 -49.54 33.49 -2.79
N GLY A 413 -48.54 33.53 -3.67
CA GLY A 413 -48.02 34.62 -4.47
C GLY A 413 -46.86 35.32 -3.75
N SER A 414 -45.62 34.83 -3.90
CA SER A 414 -44.31 35.56 -3.85
C SER A 414 -43.19 34.51 -3.76
N SER A 415 -42.23 34.37 -4.68
CA SER A 415 -41.18 35.26 -5.22
C SER A 415 -39.95 35.44 -4.31
N ARG A 416 -38.78 35.10 -4.87
CA ARG A 416 -37.39 35.49 -4.50
C ARG A 416 -36.85 34.77 -3.24
N ARG A 417 -35.65 34.19 -3.23
CA ARG A 417 -34.38 34.51 -3.91
C ARG A 417 -33.65 33.26 -4.39
#